data_AF-A0AB33JMF8-F1
#
_entry.id   AF-A0AB33JMF8-F1
#
_cell.length_a   1.000
_cell.length_b   1.000
_cell.length_c   1.000
_cell.angle_alpha   90.00
_cell.angle_beta   90.00
_cell.angle_gamma   90.00
#
_symmetry.space_group_name_H-M   'P 1'
#
loop_
_entity.id
_entity.type
_entity.pdbx_description
1 polymer ?
#
loop_
_entity_poly.entity_id
_entity_poly.type
_entity_poly.pdbx_seq_one_letter_code
_entity_poly.pdbx_strand_id
1 'polypeptide(L)'
;MTTRIDTARPPHQVLDATDVARVITRIAHEIVERAKGAEDVVLLGIHTRGVHLARRLHAKLAQITGRDIPLGTLDITMYRDDLQLKPARAAEHTEIPPGGIEGKLVVLVDDVLFSGRTIRAALDALSDIGRPRAVQLAVLVDRGHRELPIRADYVGKNLPTSLREAVQVQLSDVDGRDAVLVGDRDYAARSSQALASRPGE
;
A
#
# COMPACT_ATOMS: atom_id res chain seq x y z
N MET A 1 -2.71 -42.10 -11.38
CA MET A 1 -2.90 -40.92 -10.50
C MET A 1 -1.75 -39.98 -10.76
N THR A 2 -1.89 -39.12 -11.79
CA THR A 2 -0.82 -38.22 -12.24
C THR A 2 -0.74 -37.05 -11.28
N THR A 3 0.29 -37.05 -10.42
CA THR A 3 0.64 -35.90 -9.59
C THR A 3 0.93 -34.73 -10.52
N ARG A 4 -0.03 -33.80 -10.69
CA ARG A 4 0.27 -32.51 -11.32
C ARG A 4 1.38 -31.89 -10.49
N ILE A 5 2.55 -31.73 -11.08
CA ILE A 5 3.61 -30.92 -10.49
C ILE A 5 3.01 -29.51 -10.38
N ASP A 6 2.68 -29.10 -9.16
CA ASP A 6 2.17 -27.77 -8.82
C ASP A 6 3.31 -26.77 -9.03
N THR A 7 3.52 -26.37 -10.30
CA THR A 7 4.62 -25.49 -10.68
C THR A 7 4.35 -24.09 -10.17
N ALA A 8 5.33 -23.54 -9.44
CA ALA A 8 5.24 -22.20 -8.88
C ALA A 8 4.93 -21.17 -9.98
N ARG A 9 3.94 -20.32 -9.77
CA ARG A 9 3.54 -19.34 -10.79
C ARG A 9 4.48 -18.12 -10.78
N PRO A 10 5.10 -17.77 -11.94
CA PRO A 10 5.94 -16.58 -12.02
C PRO A 10 5.13 -15.30 -11.78
N PRO A 11 5.78 -14.24 -11.26
CA PRO A 11 5.19 -12.92 -11.25
C PRO A 11 4.81 -12.49 -12.67
N HIS A 12 3.54 -12.13 -12.87
CA HIS A 12 3.04 -11.54 -14.11
C HIS A 12 2.44 -10.17 -13.81
N GLN A 13 2.50 -9.28 -14.80
CA GLN A 13 2.02 -7.92 -14.66
C GLN A 13 0.49 -7.86 -14.72
N VAL A 14 -0.10 -7.16 -13.75
CA VAL A 14 -1.55 -6.93 -13.65
C VAL A 14 -1.93 -5.45 -13.75
N LEU A 15 -0.96 -4.55 -13.55
CA LEU A 15 -1.06 -3.12 -13.86
C LEU A 15 0.25 -2.63 -14.45
N ASP A 16 0.15 -1.82 -15.50
CA ASP A 16 1.26 -1.04 -16.06
C ASP A 16 1.30 0.40 -15.54
N ALA A 17 2.26 1.20 -16.02
CA ALA A 17 2.42 2.58 -15.62
C ALA A 17 1.19 3.44 -15.94
N THR A 18 0.55 3.20 -17.09
CA THR A 18 -0.66 3.91 -17.50
C THR A 18 -1.83 3.55 -16.59
N ASP A 19 -1.96 2.29 -16.22
CA ASP A 19 -2.94 1.82 -15.26
C ASP A 19 -2.76 2.45 -13.88
N VAL A 20 -1.53 2.45 -13.35
CA VAL A 20 -1.21 3.06 -12.06
C VAL A 20 -1.56 4.56 -12.06
N ALA A 21 -1.19 5.29 -13.11
CA ALA A 21 -1.52 6.71 -13.24
C ALA A 21 -3.04 6.97 -13.29
N ARG A 22 -3.79 6.13 -14.03
CA ARG A 22 -5.26 6.22 -14.08
C ARG A 22 -5.89 5.92 -12.72
N VAL A 23 -5.40 4.91 -12.03
CA VAL A 23 -5.88 4.53 -10.69
C VAL A 23 -5.66 5.66 -9.69
N ILE A 24 -4.46 6.25 -9.64
CA ILE A 24 -4.16 7.36 -8.73
C ILE A 24 -5.07 8.55 -9.03
N THR A 25 -5.29 8.87 -10.31
CA THR A 25 -6.19 9.96 -10.72
C THR A 25 -7.63 9.69 -10.26
N ARG A 26 -8.12 8.46 -10.41
CA ARG A 26 -9.46 8.07 -9.93
C ARG A 26 -9.58 8.19 -8.42
N ILE A 27 -8.62 7.69 -7.64
CA ILE A 27 -8.63 7.82 -6.18
C ILE A 27 -8.65 9.29 -5.76
N ALA A 28 -7.89 10.16 -6.43
CA ALA A 28 -7.88 11.59 -6.14
C ALA A 28 -9.26 12.22 -6.35
N HIS A 29 -9.96 11.89 -7.44
CA HIS A 29 -11.34 12.35 -7.65
C HIS A 29 -12.31 11.82 -6.57
N GLU A 30 -12.22 10.55 -6.21
CA GLU A 30 -13.06 9.96 -5.15
C GLU A 30 -12.84 10.64 -3.79
N ILE A 31 -11.59 11.00 -3.46
CA ILE A 31 -11.27 11.76 -2.24
C ILE A 31 -11.96 13.12 -2.27
N VAL A 32 -11.83 13.88 -3.37
CA VAL A 32 -12.43 15.21 -3.51
C VAL A 32 -13.96 15.15 -3.38
N GLU A 33 -14.59 14.17 -4.04
CA GLU A 33 -16.04 13.97 -4.00
C GLU A 33 -16.54 13.65 -2.59
N ARG A 34 -15.90 12.69 -1.89
CA ARG A 34 -16.32 12.29 -0.54
C ARG A 34 -16.01 13.33 0.52
N ALA A 35 -14.89 14.05 0.39
CA ALA A 35 -14.46 15.08 1.34
C ALA A 35 -15.04 16.48 1.02
N LYS A 36 -16.04 16.57 0.13
CA LYS A 36 -16.72 17.82 -0.25
C LYS A 36 -15.76 18.97 -0.61
N GLY A 37 -14.72 18.65 -1.40
CA GLY A 37 -13.69 19.63 -1.80
C GLY A 37 -12.37 19.52 -1.04
N ALA A 38 -12.23 18.54 -0.13
CA ALA A 38 -10.97 18.18 0.53
C ALA A 38 -10.31 19.29 1.38
N GLU A 39 -11.11 20.21 1.92
CA GLU A 39 -10.60 21.40 2.64
C GLU A 39 -9.90 21.08 3.96
N ASP A 40 -10.24 19.95 4.58
CA ASP A 40 -9.72 19.51 5.88
C ASP A 40 -9.04 18.14 5.82
N VAL A 41 -8.66 17.72 4.61
CA VAL A 41 -7.93 16.47 4.36
C VAL A 41 -6.47 16.64 4.72
N VAL A 42 -5.91 15.63 5.38
CA VAL A 42 -4.47 15.44 5.57
C VAL A 42 -4.10 14.07 5.00
N LEU A 43 -3.15 14.03 4.09
CA LEU A 43 -2.61 12.77 3.56
C LEU A 43 -1.43 12.31 4.41
N LEU A 44 -1.43 11.04 4.82
CA LEU A 44 -0.30 10.42 5.48
C LEU A 44 0.08 9.13 4.77
N GLY A 45 1.27 9.12 4.15
CA GLY A 45 1.82 7.93 3.53
C GLY A 45 2.47 6.99 4.53
N ILE A 46 2.09 5.72 4.52
CA ILE A 46 2.71 4.69 5.36
C ILE A 46 4.00 4.21 4.68
N HIS A 47 5.09 4.12 5.44
CA HIS A 47 6.35 3.65 4.87
C HIS A 47 6.28 2.18 4.41
N THR A 48 6.90 1.83 3.27
CA THR A 48 7.74 2.67 2.39
C THR A 48 6.98 3.21 1.19
N ARG A 49 6.41 2.35 0.34
CA ARG A 49 5.79 2.74 -0.94
C ARG A 49 4.51 3.60 -0.77
N GLY A 50 3.82 3.50 0.36
CA GLY A 50 2.68 4.36 0.67
C GLY A 50 3.04 5.85 0.66
N VAL A 51 4.27 6.22 1.04
CA VAL A 51 4.78 7.60 0.97
C VAL A 51 4.84 8.12 -0.46
N HIS A 52 5.37 7.31 -1.39
CA HIS A 52 5.47 7.70 -2.80
C HIS A 52 4.08 7.83 -3.44
N LEU A 53 3.16 6.92 -3.10
CA LEU A 53 1.76 7.02 -3.52
C LEU A 53 1.08 8.26 -2.94
N ALA A 54 1.31 8.59 -1.68
CA ALA A 54 0.77 9.79 -1.04
C ALA A 54 1.26 11.07 -1.72
N ARG A 55 2.55 11.15 -2.09
CA ARG A 55 3.12 12.28 -2.85
C ARG A 55 2.44 12.44 -4.23
N ARG A 56 2.20 11.33 -4.94
CA ARG A 56 1.51 11.35 -6.23
C ARG A 56 0.04 11.76 -6.09
N LEU A 57 -0.65 11.27 -5.06
CA LEU A 57 -2.03 11.68 -4.74
C LEU A 57 -2.10 13.16 -4.37
N HIS A 58 -1.19 13.65 -3.53
CA HIS A 58 -1.07 15.07 -3.18
C HIS A 58 -0.96 15.94 -4.43
N ALA A 59 -0.07 15.61 -5.36
CA ALA A 59 0.08 16.35 -6.62
C ALA A 59 -1.21 16.35 -7.46
N LYS A 60 -1.93 15.22 -7.52
CA LYS A 60 -3.21 15.13 -8.23
C LYS A 60 -4.32 15.92 -7.55
N LEU A 61 -4.42 15.86 -6.23
CA LEU A 61 -5.40 16.63 -5.49
C LEU A 61 -5.15 18.14 -5.62
N ALA A 62 -3.89 18.58 -5.59
CA ALA A 62 -3.54 19.97 -5.83
C ALA A 62 -3.94 20.45 -7.23
N GLN A 63 -3.74 19.60 -8.25
CA GLN A 63 -4.20 19.88 -9.61
C GLN A 63 -5.72 20.01 -9.72
N ILE A 64 -6.47 19.13 -9.04
CA ILE A 64 -7.95 19.08 -9.11
C ILE A 64 -8.59 20.22 -8.31
N THR A 65 -8.07 20.50 -7.12
CA THR A 65 -8.67 21.44 -6.16
C THR A 65 -8.11 22.86 -6.26
N GLY A 66 -6.93 23.02 -6.86
CA GLY A 66 -6.17 24.28 -6.84
C GLY A 66 -5.63 24.65 -5.45
N ARG A 67 -5.59 23.70 -4.50
CA ARG A 67 -5.15 23.92 -3.12
C ARG A 67 -4.00 23.00 -2.75
N ASP A 68 -3.15 23.47 -1.85
CA ASP A 68 -2.10 22.65 -1.27
C ASP A 68 -2.68 21.80 -0.13
N ILE A 69 -2.74 20.48 -0.32
CA ILE A 69 -3.27 19.55 0.70
C ILE A 69 -2.13 19.10 1.62
N PRO A 70 -2.24 19.27 2.95
CA PRO A 70 -1.23 18.82 3.90
C PRO A 70 -0.83 17.36 3.68
N LEU A 71 0.47 17.13 3.56
CA LEU A 71 1.07 15.82 3.32
C LEU A 71 2.11 15.52 4.40
N GLY A 72 2.08 14.29 4.92
CA GLY A 72 3.08 13.77 5.83
C GLY A 72 3.36 12.28 5.60
N THR A 73 4.18 11.73 6.48
CA THR A 73 4.58 10.32 6.49
C THR A 73 4.33 9.72 7.86
N LEU A 74 4.09 8.41 7.90
CA LEU A 74 3.91 7.67 9.15
C LEU A 74 4.79 6.43 9.13
N ASP A 75 5.77 6.40 10.04
CA ASP A 75 6.48 5.17 10.37
C ASP A 75 5.72 4.42 11.46
N ILE A 76 5.39 3.17 11.16
CA ILE A 76 4.65 2.28 12.05
C ILE A 76 5.54 1.19 12.64
N THR A 77 6.86 1.23 12.38
CA THR A 77 7.79 0.14 12.73
C THR A 77 7.67 -0.26 14.19
N MET A 78 7.57 0.70 15.11
CA MET A 78 7.45 0.45 16.56
C MET A 78 6.08 -0.09 17.02
N TYR A 79 5.06 -0.02 16.17
CA TYR A 79 3.67 -0.38 16.51
C TYR A 79 3.26 -1.76 15.98
N ARG A 80 4.16 -2.42 15.27
CA ARG A 80 3.89 -3.74 14.68
C ARG A 80 3.84 -4.81 15.76
N ASP A 81 2.84 -5.67 15.69
CA ASP A 81 2.65 -6.79 16.61
C ASP A 81 3.58 -7.98 16.32
N ASP A 82 4.28 -7.95 15.19
CA ASP A 82 5.16 -9.02 14.71
C ASP A 82 6.66 -8.67 14.78
N LEU A 83 7.04 -7.68 15.60
CA LEU A 83 8.42 -7.20 15.73
C LEU A 83 9.44 -8.30 16.09
N GLN A 84 9.03 -9.31 16.86
CA GLN A 84 9.90 -10.43 17.25
C GLN A 84 10.02 -11.52 16.17
N LEU A 85 9.13 -11.54 15.17
CA LEU A 85 9.02 -12.60 14.17
C LEU A 85 9.64 -12.22 12.83
N LYS A 86 9.99 -10.96 12.63
CA LYS A 86 10.55 -10.43 11.38
C LYS A 86 11.90 -9.75 11.62
N PRO A 87 12.77 -9.69 10.59
CA PRO A 87 14.02 -8.95 10.70
C PRO A 87 13.75 -7.51 11.11
N ALA A 88 14.58 -6.99 12.02
CA ALA A 88 14.52 -5.59 12.41
C ALA A 88 14.64 -4.71 11.17
N ARG A 89 13.65 -3.84 10.95
CA ARG A 89 13.76 -2.73 10.00
C ARG A 89 14.25 -1.51 10.76
N ALA A 90 15.13 -0.71 10.15
CA ALA A 90 15.46 0.59 10.68
C ALA A 90 14.17 1.42 10.75
N ALA A 91 13.94 2.10 11.87
CA ALA A 91 12.84 3.04 11.99
C ALA A 91 13.04 4.18 10.99
N GLU A 92 11.95 4.56 10.33
CA GLU A 92 11.89 5.71 9.43
C GLU A 92 11.33 6.91 10.19
N HIS A 93 11.44 8.11 9.62
CA HIS A 93 10.92 9.30 10.29
C HIS A 93 9.43 9.53 9.99
N THR A 94 8.63 9.66 11.06
CA THR A 94 7.25 10.16 10.97
C THR A 94 7.27 11.69 10.84
N GLU A 95 6.72 12.21 9.75
CA GLU A 95 6.60 13.64 9.49
C GLU A 95 5.12 14.03 9.46
N ILE A 96 4.71 14.89 10.40
CA ILE A 96 3.34 15.40 10.45
C ILE A 96 3.32 16.83 9.94
N PRO A 97 2.42 17.19 9.01
CA PRO A 97 2.42 18.52 8.42
C PRO A 97 2.08 19.60 9.45
N PRO A 98 2.50 20.86 9.18
CA PRO A 98 2.08 22.00 10.00
C PRO A 98 0.56 22.06 10.15
N GLY A 99 0.09 22.31 11.38
CA GLY A 99 -1.34 22.27 11.71
C GLY A 99 -1.83 20.91 12.22
N GLY A 100 -1.00 19.86 12.17
CA GLY A 100 -1.28 18.57 12.79
C GLY A 100 -2.47 17.82 12.17
N ILE A 101 -3.01 16.87 12.93
CA ILE A 101 -4.14 16.03 12.52
C ILE A 101 -5.43 16.26 13.33
N GLU A 102 -5.39 17.17 14.31
CA GLU A 102 -6.50 17.39 15.25
C GLU A 102 -7.77 17.85 14.53
N GLY A 103 -8.87 17.12 14.72
CA GLY A 103 -10.16 17.41 14.09
C GLY A 103 -10.17 17.29 12.55
N LYS A 104 -9.08 16.82 11.92
CA LYS A 104 -8.95 16.69 10.46
C LYS A 104 -9.52 15.35 9.96
N LEU A 105 -9.76 15.29 8.64
CA LEU A 105 -9.93 14.03 7.94
C LEU A 105 -8.55 13.51 7.51
N VAL A 106 -8.06 12.47 8.17
CA VAL A 106 -6.78 11.84 7.78
C VAL A 106 -7.05 10.76 6.77
N VAL A 107 -6.37 10.80 5.62
CA VAL A 107 -6.36 9.70 4.65
C VAL A 107 -5.00 9.02 4.72
N LEU A 108 -4.97 7.82 5.31
CA LEU A 108 -3.83 6.93 5.27
C LEU A 108 -3.65 6.38 3.86
N VAL A 109 -2.42 6.34 3.37
CA VAL A 109 -2.09 5.82 2.03
C VAL A 109 -1.11 4.67 2.14
N ASP A 110 -1.48 3.52 1.58
CA ASP A 110 -0.65 2.31 1.54
C ASP A 110 -0.65 1.70 0.12
N ASP A 111 0.33 0.85 -0.18
CA ASP A 111 0.43 0.22 -1.49
C ASP A 111 -0.52 -0.98 -1.62
N VAL A 112 -0.53 -1.88 -0.64
CA VAL A 112 -1.31 -3.13 -0.67
C VAL A 112 -2.02 -3.39 0.66
N LEU A 113 -3.35 -3.42 0.63
CA LEU A 113 -4.14 -3.91 1.75
C LEU A 113 -4.24 -5.44 1.73
N PHE A 114 -3.65 -6.08 2.73
CA PHE A 114 -3.67 -7.54 2.94
C PHE A 114 -4.43 -7.91 4.23
N SER A 115 -3.75 -8.34 5.29
CA SER A 115 -4.38 -8.78 6.55
C SER A 115 -5.02 -7.64 7.36
N GLY A 116 -4.56 -6.40 7.13
CA GLY A 116 -4.97 -5.21 7.88
C GLY A 116 -4.05 -4.82 9.03
N ARG A 117 -3.05 -5.64 9.39
CA ARG A 117 -2.17 -5.38 10.55
C ARG A 117 -1.34 -4.10 10.42
N THR A 118 -0.83 -3.80 9.22
CA THR A 118 -0.15 -2.54 8.91
C THR A 118 -1.02 -1.34 9.26
N ILE A 119 -2.30 -1.38 8.87
CA ILE A 119 -3.24 -0.28 9.10
C ILE A 119 -3.62 -0.19 10.57
N ARG A 120 -3.79 -1.32 11.27
CA ARG A 120 -4.00 -1.32 12.72
C ARG A 120 -2.83 -0.65 13.46
N ALA A 121 -1.59 -0.97 13.08
CA ALA A 121 -0.41 -0.30 13.63
C ALA A 121 -0.36 1.20 13.28
N ALA A 122 -0.80 1.59 12.08
CA ALA A 122 -0.94 2.99 11.71
C ALA A 122 -1.99 3.75 12.54
N LEU A 123 -3.11 3.11 12.87
CA LEU A 123 -4.14 3.69 13.75
C LEU A 123 -3.63 3.85 15.19
N ASP A 124 -2.86 2.89 15.69
CA ASP A 124 -2.20 2.98 17.00
C ASP A 124 -1.20 4.16 17.00
N ALA A 125 -0.34 4.26 15.99
CA ALA A 125 0.62 5.37 15.85
C ALA A 125 -0.07 6.75 15.74
N LEU A 126 -1.16 6.84 14.98
CA LEU A 126 -1.97 8.06 14.88
C LEU A 126 -2.54 8.49 16.23
N SER A 127 -2.92 7.53 17.07
CA SER A 127 -3.49 7.79 18.39
C SER A 127 -2.48 8.38 19.37
N ASP A 128 -1.18 8.22 19.13
CA ASP A 128 -0.15 8.89 19.93
C ASP A 128 0.15 10.32 19.44
N ILE A 129 -0.25 10.63 18.21
CA ILE A 129 0.03 11.93 17.55
C ILE A 129 -1.11 12.94 17.78
N GLY A 130 -2.37 12.52 17.73
CA GLY A 130 -3.52 13.43 17.85
C GLY A 130 -4.87 12.76 17.68
N ARG A 131 -5.94 13.55 17.59
CA ARG A 131 -7.32 13.05 17.45
C ARG A 131 -7.95 13.58 16.14
N PRO A 132 -7.80 12.86 15.02
CA PRO A 132 -8.51 13.21 13.80
C PRO A 132 -10.01 13.02 13.98
N ARG A 133 -10.82 13.80 13.25
CA ARG A 133 -12.28 13.64 13.22
C ARG A 133 -12.67 12.29 12.60
N ALA A 134 -11.93 11.89 11.57
CA ALA A 134 -12.10 10.62 10.90
C ALA A 134 -10.77 10.17 10.28
N VAL A 135 -10.59 8.87 10.17
CA VAL A 135 -9.49 8.25 9.43
C VAL A 135 -10.07 7.42 8.30
N GLN A 136 -9.58 7.64 7.10
CA GLN A 136 -9.89 6.87 5.90
C GLN A 136 -8.62 6.23 5.36
N LEU A 137 -8.80 5.22 4.51
CA LEU A 137 -7.70 4.46 3.91
C LEU A 137 -7.82 4.44 2.39
N ALA A 138 -6.75 4.87 1.72
CA ALA A 138 -6.55 4.71 0.29
C ALA A 138 -5.44 3.69 0.01
N VAL A 139 -5.72 2.71 -0.84
CA VAL A 139 -4.73 1.72 -1.28
C VAL A 139 -4.70 1.55 -2.78
N LEU A 140 -3.51 1.32 -3.33
CA LEU A 140 -3.38 0.99 -4.76
C LEU A 140 -4.02 -0.37 -5.05
N VAL A 141 -3.79 -1.37 -4.18
CA VAL A 141 -4.33 -2.72 -4.34
C VAL A 141 -4.99 -3.20 -3.06
N ASP A 142 -6.16 -3.81 -3.19
CA ASP A 142 -6.75 -4.67 -2.18
C ASP A 142 -6.66 -6.12 -2.63
N ARG A 143 -5.96 -6.96 -1.86
CA ARG A 143 -5.77 -8.37 -2.19
C ARG A 143 -6.58 -9.36 -1.36
N GLY A 144 -7.48 -8.87 -0.52
CA GLY A 144 -8.31 -9.68 0.40
C GLY A 144 -7.54 -10.25 1.59
N HIS A 145 -8.03 -11.38 2.13
CA HIS A 145 -7.46 -12.13 3.27
C HIS A 145 -7.34 -11.33 4.57
N ARG A 146 -8.40 -10.60 4.91
CA ARG A 146 -8.46 -9.84 6.16
C ARG A 146 -8.38 -10.74 7.37
N GLU A 147 -7.49 -10.36 8.29
CA GLU A 147 -7.44 -10.92 9.65
C GLU A 147 -8.04 -9.94 10.67
N LEU A 148 -8.13 -8.66 10.29
CA LEU A 148 -8.76 -7.59 11.07
C LEU A 148 -9.93 -7.01 10.27
N PRO A 149 -10.98 -6.47 10.94
CA PRO A 149 -12.16 -5.89 10.29
C PRO A 149 -11.87 -4.51 9.66
N ILE A 150 -10.81 -4.42 8.86
CA ILE A 150 -10.32 -3.21 8.22
C ILE A 150 -10.62 -3.27 6.72
N ARG A 151 -11.22 -2.21 6.21
CA ARG A 151 -11.47 -2.00 4.78
C ARG A 151 -10.89 -0.67 4.34
N ALA A 152 -10.48 -0.60 3.08
CA ALA A 152 -10.11 0.66 2.46
C ALA A 152 -11.36 1.38 1.97
N ASP A 153 -11.37 2.70 2.12
CA ASP A 153 -12.38 3.57 1.54
C ASP A 153 -12.15 3.75 0.05
N TYR A 154 -10.88 3.85 -0.35
CA TYR A 154 -10.46 4.06 -1.74
C TYR A 154 -9.58 2.91 -2.18
N VAL A 155 -10.02 2.18 -3.21
CA VAL A 155 -9.30 1.01 -3.72
C VAL A 155 -8.97 1.22 -5.18
N GLY A 156 -7.69 1.10 -5.51
CA GLY A 156 -7.19 1.19 -6.87
C GLY A 156 -7.56 -0.02 -7.73
N LYS A 157 -7.26 -1.23 -7.24
CA LYS A 157 -7.72 -2.48 -7.86
C LYS A 157 -7.95 -3.54 -6.80
N ASN A 158 -9.11 -4.19 -6.88
CA ASN A 158 -9.37 -5.43 -6.17
C ASN A 158 -8.73 -6.58 -6.95
N LEU A 159 -7.79 -7.28 -6.31
CA LEU A 159 -7.09 -8.43 -6.89
C LEU A 159 -7.34 -9.66 -6.01
N PRO A 160 -8.30 -10.52 -6.36
CA PRO A 160 -8.44 -11.81 -5.71
C PRO A 160 -7.14 -12.60 -5.85
N THR A 161 -6.54 -12.95 -4.72
CA THR A 161 -5.31 -13.76 -4.67
C THR A 161 -5.55 -14.98 -3.79
N SER A 162 -4.68 -15.98 -3.91
CA SER A 162 -4.50 -17.02 -2.90
C SER A 162 -3.49 -16.58 -1.83
N LEU A 163 -3.47 -17.27 -0.69
CA LEU A 163 -2.47 -17.02 0.36
C LEU A 163 -1.02 -17.31 -0.09
N ARG A 164 -0.85 -18.16 -1.11
CA ARG A 164 0.46 -18.49 -1.72
C ARG A 164 0.98 -17.39 -2.63
N GLU A 165 0.09 -16.55 -3.16
CA GLU A 165 0.47 -15.43 -4.02
C GLU A 165 0.98 -14.24 -3.19
N ALA A 166 1.81 -13.43 -3.83
CA ALA A 166 2.25 -12.13 -3.38
C ALA A 166 1.87 -11.08 -4.44
N VAL A 167 1.54 -9.89 -3.97
CA VAL A 167 1.40 -8.70 -4.80
C VAL A 167 2.67 -7.89 -4.61
N GLN A 168 3.34 -7.56 -5.70
CA GLN A 168 4.51 -6.69 -5.70
C GLN A 168 4.16 -5.40 -6.42
N VAL A 169 4.16 -4.29 -5.68
CA VAL A 169 4.05 -2.95 -6.24
C VAL A 169 5.46 -2.44 -6.52
N GLN A 170 5.65 -1.90 -7.72
CA GLN A 170 6.86 -1.21 -8.14
C GLN A 170 6.48 0.21 -8.53
N LEU A 171 7.22 1.19 -8.02
CA LEU A 171 7.02 2.60 -8.32
C LEU A 171 8.31 3.17 -8.90
N SER A 172 8.22 3.98 -9.95
CA SER A 172 9.38 4.57 -10.63
C SER A 172 10.32 5.33 -9.69
N ASP A 173 9.78 5.94 -8.62
CA ASP A 173 10.53 6.67 -7.59
C ASP A 173 11.53 5.79 -6.81
N VAL A 174 11.31 4.46 -6.77
CA VAL A 174 12.09 3.51 -5.95
C VAL A 174 12.64 2.35 -6.78
N ASP A 175 11.83 1.83 -7.70
CA ASP A 175 12.05 0.59 -8.43
C ASP A 175 12.36 0.82 -9.93
N GLY A 176 12.38 2.08 -10.39
CA GLY A 176 12.69 2.45 -11.78
C GLY A 176 11.57 2.22 -12.79
N ARG A 177 10.44 1.64 -12.38
CA ARG A 177 9.23 1.50 -13.19
C ARG A 177 7.96 1.43 -12.34
N ASP A 178 6.84 1.84 -12.92
CA ASP A 178 5.52 1.63 -12.36
C ASP A 178 4.94 0.30 -12.84
N ALA A 179 4.69 -0.62 -11.91
CA ALA A 179 4.03 -1.89 -12.21
C ALA A 179 3.40 -2.49 -10.95
N VAL A 180 2.34 -3.27 -11.13
CA VAL A 180 1.88 -4.22 -10.12
C VAL A 180 2.01 -5.62 -10.69
N LEU A 181 2.70 -6.51 -9.96
CA LEU A 181 2.90 -7.91 -10.32
C LEU A 181 2.21 -8.82 -9.33
N VAL A 182 1.71 -9.96 -9.81
CA VAL A 182 1.15 -11.03 -8.98
C VAL A 182 1.84 -12.35 -9.35
N GLY A 183 2.26 -13.10 -8.35
CA GLY A 183 2.86 -14.42 -8.53
C GLY A 183 3.04 -15.12 -7.20
N ASP A 184 3.54 -16.35 -7.22
CA ASP A 184 3.76 -17.08 -5.99
C ASP A 184 4.92 -16.46 -5.18
N ARG A 185 4.73 -16.31 -3.86
CA ARG A 185 5.69 -15.67 -2.95
C ARG A 185 7.09 -16.29 -3.02
N ASP A 186 7.15 -17.61 -3.12
CA ASP A 186 8.40 -18.37 -3.12
C ASP A 186 8.84 -18.79 -4.53
N TYR A 187 8.40 -18.06 -5.58
CA TYR A 187 8.72 -18.41 -6.96
C TYR A 187 10.24 -18.50 -7.21
N ALA A 188 11.01 -17.47 -6.82
CA ALA A 188 12.46 -17.46 -7.05
C ALA A 188 13.19 -18.63 -6.36
N ALA A 189 12.80 -18.96 -5.12
CA ALA A 189 13.38 -20.08 -4.38
C ALA A 189 13.04 -21.43 -5.02
N ARG A 190 11.78 -21.64 -5.41
CA ARG A 190 11.31 -22.90 -6.02
C ARG A 190 11.82 -23.09 -7.44
N SER A 191 11.92 -22.03 -8.23
CA SER A 191 12.50 -22.09 -9.59
C SER A 191 13.99 -22.46 -9.55
N SER A 192 14.75 -21.90 -8.60
CA SER A 192 16.18 -22.21 -8.44
C SER A 192 16.42 -23.66 -8.01
N GLN A 193 15.61 -24.17 -7.07
CA GLN A 193 15.66 -25.58 -6.67
C GLN A 193 15.26 -26.52 -7.82
N ALA A 194 14.21 -26.19 -8.58
CA ALA A 194 13.77 -26.99 -9.73
C ALA A 194 14.83 -27.05 -10.84
N LEU A 195 15.55 -25.95 -11.09
CA LEU A 195 16.67 -25.90 -12.04
C LEU A 195 17.86 -26.75 -11.57
N ALA A 196 18.21 -26.70 -10.28
CA ALA A 196 19.30 -27.49 -9.70
C ALA A 196 19.00 -29.00 -9.62
N SER A 197 17.73 -29.39 -9.66
CA SER A 197 17.27 -30.78 -9.55
C SER A 197 17.14 -31.50 -10.90
N ARG A 198 17.44 -30.83 -12.02
CA ARG A 198 17.43 -31.46 -13.34
C ARG A 198 18.69 -32.30 -13.51
N PRO A 199 18.61 -33.64 -13.67
CA PRO A 199 19.78 -34.44 -14.02
C PRO A 199 20.32 -33.94 -15.36
N GLY A 200 21.64 -33.77 -15.45
CA GLY A 200 22.31 -33.29 -16.66
C GLY A 200 21.98 -34.19 -17.85
N GLU A 201 21.59 -33.56 -18.96
CA GLU A 201 21.62 -34.18 -20.29
C GLU A 201 23.07 -34.30 -20.79
#